data_AF-A0A0B1SG35-F1
#
_entry.id   AF-A0A0B1SG35-F1
#
_cell.length_a   1.000
_cell.length_b   1.000
_cell.length_c   1.000
_cell.angle_alpha   90.00
_cell.angle_beta   90.00
_cell.angle_gamma   90.00
#
_symmetry.space_group_name_H-M   'P 1'
#
loop_
_entity.id
_entity.type
_entity.pdbx_description
1 polymer ?
#
loop_
_entity_poly.entity_id
_entity_poly.type
_entity_poly.pdbx_seq_one_letter_code
_entity_poly.pdbx_strand_id
1 'polypeptide(L)'
;MRSKIVTIGIAPWGVIKRKERLIAKDSQIQYDPHAFGSSSGLGVLNDHHSYFLLADNGTSSRYGADLYLRQNFEEFLARGDENGANKVPVVCAVLEGGTNTLKAIHQYLTQEPKIPVIVCDGSGRASDLIAFASRYLDSDGSFPTEVKQQLLSLISTVFPDTPKTPQQILDVIVECARKTDLLTIFRIGEGRTEDVDHAILTAVLKRQNLTLPEQ
;
A
#
# COMPACT_ATOMS: atom_id res chain seq x y z
N MET A 1 3.95 25.77 17.96
CA MET A 1 4.73 24.51 17.96
C MET A 1 4.42 23.77 16.67
N ARG A 2 5.41 23.42 15.84
CA ARG A 2 5.16 22.53 14.69
C ARG A 2 5.01 21.12 15.23
N SER A 3 3.88 20.47 14.96
CA SER A 3 3.68 19.05 15.28
C SER A 3 4.74 18.22 14.55
N LYS A 4 5.44 17.36 15.28
CA LYS A 4 6.47 16.49 14.70
C LYS A 4 5.78 15.32 14.00
N ILE A 5 5.95 15.21 12.68
CA ILE A 5 5.49 14.06 11.90
C ILE A 5 6.39 12.87 12.27
N VAL A 6 5.77 11.73 12.61
CA VAL A 6 6.48 10.48 12.90
C VAL A 6 6.34 9.54 11.71
N THR A 7 7.47 9.09 11.18
CA THR A 7 7.56 8.17 10.04
C THR A 7 8.27 6.89 10.46
N ILE A 8 7.67 5.74 10.13
CA ILE A 8 8.23 4.41 10.43
C ILE A 8 8.51 3.70 9.11
N GLY A 9 9.80 3.44 8.83
CA GLY A 9 10.22 2.64 7.68
C GLY A 9 10.26 1.16 8.05
N ILE A 10 9.48 0.33 7.36
CA ILE A 10 9.55 -1.13 7.53
C ILE A 10 10.39 -1.68 6.36
N ALA A 11 11.54 -2.27 6.65
CA ALA A 11 12.50 -2.70 5.64
C ALA A 11 12.96 -4.15 5.89
N PRO A 12 13.21 -4.96 4.85
CA PRO A 12 13.69 -6.32 5.04
C PRO A 12 15.17 -6.33 5.40
N TRP A 13 15.54 -6.93 6.54
CA TRP A 13 16.91 -7.01 7.03
C TRP A 13 17.88 -7.63 6.00
N GLY A 14 17.40 -8.65 5.28
CA GLY A 14 18.15 -9.40 4.29
C GLY A 14 18.76 -8.58 3.15
N VAL A 15 18.21 -7.39 2.85
CA VAL A 15 18.59 -6.57 1.69
C VAL A 15 19.22 -5.22 2.06
N ILE A 16 19.46 -4.93 3.34
CA ILE A 16 20.02 -3.64 3.77
C ILE A 16 21.54 -3.63 3.54
N LYS A 17 22.05 -2.59 2.88
CA LYS A 17 23.49 -2.38 2.71
C LYS A 17 24.17 -2.14 4.05
N ARG A 18 25.32 -2.78 4.22
CA ARG A 18 26.16 -2.73 5.42
C ARG A 18 25.41 -3.04 6.73
N LYS A 19 24.45 -3.97 6.67
CA LYS A 19 23.66 -4.40 7.83
C LYS A 19 24.52 -4.94 8.97
N GLU A 20 25.68 -5.51 8.67
CA GLU A 20 26.67 -5.97 9.65
C GLU A 20 27.14 -4.86 10.60
N ARG A 21 27.14 -3.60 10.14
CA ARG A 21 27.48 -2.45 11.00
C ARG A 21 26.39 -2.13 12.00
N LEU A 22 25.14 -2.53 11.71
CA LEU A 22 23.97 -2.29 12.55
C LEU A 22 23.84 -3.34 13.67
N ILE A 23 24.69 -4.37 13.68
CA ILE A 23 24.71 -5.41 14.72
C ILE A 23 25.57 -4.91 15.88
N ALA A 24 24.93 -4.30 16.86
CA ALA A 24 25.56 -3.98 18.13
C ALA A 24 24.53 -4.03 19.26
N LYS A 25 25.00 -4.29 20.48
CA LYS A 25 24.19 -4.26 21.68
C LYS A 25 24.44 -2.94 22.42
N ASP A 26 23.36 -2.28 22.86
CA ASP A 26 23.40 -1.05 23.66
C ASP A 26 24.35 0.03 23.10
N SER A 27 24.40 0.14 21.78
CA SER A 27 25.36 0.99 21.06
C SER A 27 24.65 1.95 20.12
N GLN A 28 25.27 3.12 19.90
CA GLN A 28 24.87 4.03 18.84
C GLN A 28 25.72 3.77 17.60
N ILE A 29 25.06 3.60 16.46
CA ILE A 29 25.71 3.25 15.20
C ILE A 29 25.41 4.36 14.20
N GLN A 30 26.48 4.94 13.64
CA GLN A 30 26.33 5.87 12.54
C GLN A 30 26.12 5.10 11.22
N TYR A 31 24.94 5.27 10.64
CA TYR A 31 24.61 4.80 9.30
C TYR A 31 24.51 6.02 8.37
N ASP A 32 25.37 6.07 7.35
CA ASP A 32 25.36 7.14 6.35
C ASP A 32 24.87 6.59 5.01
N PRO A 33 23.59 6.84 4.63
CA PRO A 33 23.01 6.40 3.37
C PRO A 33 23.79 6.81 2.13
N HIS A 34 24.46 7.97 2.17
CA HIS A 34 25.13 8.59 1.04
C HIS A 34 26.55 8.01 0.82
N ALA A 35 27.08 7.30 1.80
CA ALA A 35 28.39 6.63 1.73
C ALA A 35 28.37 5.32 0.91
N PHE A 36 27.24 4.94 0.32
CA PHE A 36 27.09 3.69 -0.40
C PHE A 36 26.89 3.92 -1.90
N GLY A 37 27.77 3.36 -2.73
CA GLY A 37 27.59 3.34 -4.18
C GLY A 37 26.39 2.49 -4.61
N SER A 38 25.97 2.60 -5.87
CA SER A 38 24.95 1.74 -6.46
C SER A 38 25.44 0.28 -6.46
N SER A 39 24.73 -0.61 -5.78
CA SER A 39 25.02 -2.06 -5.78
C SER A 39 23.71 -2.76 -6.10
N SER A 40 23.74 -3.72 -7.02
CA SER A 40 22.53 -4.42 -7.47
C SER A 40 21.91 -5.22 -6.32
N GLY A 41 20.60 -5.07 -6.15
CA GLY A 41 19.79 -5.91 -5.25
C GLY A 41 19.76 -5.52 -3.77
N LEU A 42 20.62 -4.61 -3.29
CA LEU A 42 20.61 -4.13 -1.89
C LEU A 42 20.10 -2.69 -1.79
N GLY A 43 19.23 -2.46 -0.80
CA GLY A 43 18.65 -1.17 -0.47
C GLY A 43 19.42 -0.42 0.62
N VAL A 44 19.22 0.90 0.67
CA VAL A 44 19.75 1.79 1.71
C VAL A 44 18.58 2.33 2.53
N LEU A 45 18.76 2.48 3.84
CA LEU A 45 17.75 3.10 4.71
C LEU A 45 17.61 4.60 4.40
N ASN A 46 16.37 5.10 4.33
CA ASN A 46 16.09 6.51 4.02
C ASN A 46 16.12 7.38 5.28
N ASP A 47 17.07 8.31 5.35
CA ASP A 47 17.31 9.25 6.46
C ASP A 47 16.16 10.21 6.81
N HIS A 48 15.10 10.25 6.00
CA HIS A 48 13.87 11.01 6.31
C HIS A 48 12.88 10.23 7.20
N HIS A 49 13.17 8.98 7.57
CA HIS A 49 12.37 8.23 8.54
C HIS A 49 12.77 8.55 9.98
N SER A 50 11.79 8.63 10.87
CA SER A 50 12.02 8.82 12.31
C SER A 50 12.48 7.52 12.99
N TYR A 51 11.92 6.39 12.55
CA TYR A 51 12.17 5.06 13.11
C TYR A 51 12.21 4.01 12.00
N PHE A 52 12.83 2.86 12.30
CA PHE A 52 12.84 1.70 11.43
C PHE A 52 12.42 0.43 12.16
N LEU A 53 11.63 -0.40 11.49
CA LEU A 53 11.39 -1.80 11.83
C LEU A 53 12.10 -2.66 10.79
N LEU A 54 13.11 -3.41 11.22
CA LEU A 54 13.91 -4.25 10.34
C LEU A 54 13.38 -5.69 10.40
N ALA A 55 12.65 -6.11 9.36
CA ALA A 55 12.02 -7.41 9.28
C ALA A 55 13.02 -8.49 8.86
N ASP A 56 13.32 -9.43 9.74
CA ASP A 56 14.22 -10.55 9.46
C ASP A 56 13.43 -11.85 9.27
N ASN A 57 13.81 -12.62 8.25
CA ASN A 57 13.30 -13.96 7.97
C ASN A 57 14.43 -14.99 7.83
N GLY A 58 15.65 -14.64 8.25
CA GLY A 58 16.84 -15.48 8.17
C GLY A 58 17.47 -15.58 6.78
N THR A 59 16.87 -14.98 5.75
CA THR A 59 17.41 -15.02 4.37
C THR A 59 18.23 -13.78 4.03
N SER A 60 19.13 -13.90 3.06
CA SER A 60 19.87 -12.75 2.50
C SER A 60 19.44 -12.48 1.06
N SER A 61 19.42 -11.21 0.68
CA SER A 61 19.05 -10.75 -0.67
C SER A 61 17.65 -11.14 -1.15
N ARG A 62 16.72 -11.44 -0.23
CA ARG A 62 15.31 -11.70 -0.56
C ARG A 62 14.40 -10.64 0.06
N TYR A 63 13.43 -10.20 -0.73
CA TYR A 63 12.37 -9.26 -0.33
C TYR A 63 11.16 -10.01 0.24
N GLY A 64 10.29 -9.30 0.96
CA GLY A 64 8.96 -9.77 1.34
C GLY A 64 8.74 -9.97 2.84
N ALA A 65 9.80 -10.04 3.66
CA ALA A 65 9.67 -10.10 5.12
C ALA A 65 9.00 -8.84 5.69
N ASP A 66 9.35 -7.69 5.12
CA ASP A 66 8.77 -6.38 5.38
C ASP A 66 7.29 -6.32 5.02
N LEU A 67 6.88 -6.89 3.89
CA LEU A 67 5.48 -6.93 3.46
C LEU A 67 4.61 -7.71 4.45
N TYR A 68 5.12 -8.87 4.91
CA TYR A 68 4.41 -9.68 5.90
C TYR A 68 4.31 -8.99 7.27
N LEU A 69 5.42 -8.40 7.75
CA LEU A 69 5.41 -7.65 9.00
C LEU A 69 4.46 -6.43 8.92
N ARG A 70 4.52 -5.67 7.81
CA ARG A 70 3.66 -4.51 7.57
C ARG A 70 2.19 -4.88 7.64
N GLN A 71 1.79 -5.92 6.91
CA GLN A 71 0.40 -6.35 6.85
C GLN A 71 -0.13 -6.70 8.25
N ASN A 72 0.59 -7.54 9.00
CA ASN A 72 0.18 -7.94 10.35
C ASN A 72 0.14 -6.76 11.32
N PHE A 73 1.11 -5.84 11.21
CA PHE A 73 1.18 -4.67 12.08
C PHE A 73 0.00 -3.71 11.85
N GLU A 74 -0.32 -3.43 10.59
CA GLU A 74 -1.45 -2.56 10.24
C GLU A 74 -2.80 -3.20 10.58
N GLU A 75 -2.94 -4.52 10.38
CA GLU A 75 -4.13 -5.27 10.80
C GLU A 75 -4.30 -5.26 12.33
N PHE A 76 -3.22 -5.41 13.09
CA PHE A 76 -3.25 -5.32 14.54
C PHE A 76 -3.73 -3.93 15.01
N LEU A 77 -3.17 -2.85 14.44
CA LEU A 77 -3.59 -1.49 14.76
C LEU A 77 -5.05 -1.22 14.39
N ALA A 78 -5.49 -1.72 13.24
CA ALA A 78 -6.85 -1.53 12.74
C ALA A 78 -7.90 -2.36 13.50
N ARG A 79 -7.49 -3.44 14.19
CA ARG A 79 -8.38 -4.30 15.00
C ARG A 79 -8.69 -3.67 16.36
N GLY A 80 -7.71 -3.02 16.98
CA GLY A 80 -7.81 -2.56 18.37
C GLY A 80 -7.63 -3.72 19.37
N ASP A 81 -7.81 -3.41 20.66
CA ASP A 81 -7.74 -4.39 21.75
C ASP A 81 -9.00 -5.28 21.81
N GLU A 82 -9.00 -6.30 22.69
CA GLU A 82 -10.09 -7.27 22.82
C GLU A 82 -11.46 -6.64 23.10
N ASN A 83 -11.49 -5.43 23.66
CA ASN A 83 -12.71 -4.68 23.97
C ASN A 83 -13.08 -3.64 22.88
N GLY A 84 -12.28 -3.52 21.82
CA GLY A 84 -12.47 -2.54 20.74
C GLY A 84 -12.27 -1.07 21.15
N ALA A 85 -11.73 -0.82 22.35
CA ALA A 85 -11.60 0.51 22.94
C ALA A 85 -10.41 1.29 22.35
N ASN A 86 -9.36 0.60 21.89
CA ASN A 86 -8.14 1.20 21.36
C ASN A 86 -7.98 1.03 19.83
N LYS A 87 -9.07 1.17 19.06
CA LYS A 87 -8.99 1.07 17.60
C LYS A 87 -8.31 2.30 17.01
N VAL A 88 -7.19 2.12 16.32
CA VAL A 88 -6.54 3.20 15.56
C VAL A 88 -7.12 3.21 14.14
N PRO A 89 -7.61 4.35 13.63
CA PRO A 89 -8.01 4.44 12.23
C PRO A 89 -6.77 4.31 11.33
N VAL A 90 -6.75 3.24 10.54
CA VAL A 90 -5.70 2.98 9.54
C VAL A 90 -6.29 3.18 8.15
N VAL A 91 -5.53 3.83 7.27
CA VAL A 91 -5.81 4.04 5.85
C VAL A 91 -4.55 3.76 5.04
N CYS A 92 -4.70 3.12 3.89
CA CYS A 92 -3.60 2.83 2.97
C CYS A 92 -3.67 3.82 1.79
N ALA A 93 -2.60 4.56 1.54
CA ALA A 93 -2.45 5.37 0.34
C ALA A 93 -1.46 4.69 -0.62
N VAL A 94 -1.86 4.54 -1.88
CA VAL A 94 -1.09 3.84 -2.90
C VAL A 94 -0.72 4.81 -4.02
N LEU A 95 0.59 4.85 -4.30
CA LEU A 95 1.18 5.49 -5.46
C LEU A 95 1.91 4.39 -6.26
N GLU A 96 1.60 4.29 -7.55
CA GLU A 96 2.08 3.25 -8.44
C GLU A 96 1.76 1.84 -7.92
N GLY A 97 2.71 0.90 -7.97
CA GLY A 97 2.61 -0.40 -7.35
C GLY A 97 2.84 -1.59 -8.29
N GLY A 98 3.35 -2.67 -7.71
CA GLY A 98 3.53 -3.95 -8.35
C GLY A 98 2.40 -4.94 -8.04
N THR A 99 2.60 -6.20 -8.40
CA THR A 99 1.67 -7.30 -8.06
C THR A 99 1.53 -7.52 -6.55
N ASN A 100 2.60 -7.27 -5.78
CA ASN A 100 2.56 -7.31 -4.31
C ASN A 100 1.69 -6.19 -3.74
N THR A 101 1.74 -4.99 -4.34
CA THR A 101 0.86 -3.87 -3.97
C THR A 101 -0.59 -4.23 -4.24
N LEU A 102 -0.90 -4.79 -5.42
CA LEU A 102 -2.25 -5.25 -5.74
C LEU A 102 -2.75 -6.31 -4.74
N LYS A 103 -1.87 -7.24 -4.33
CA LYS A 103 -2.19 -8.24 -3.30
C LYS A 103 -2.53 -7.57 -1.96
N ALA A 104 -1.73 -6.60 -1.53
CA ALA A 104 -1.96 -5.87 -0.28
C ALA A 104 -3.29 -5.09 -0.32
N ILE A 105 -3.57 -4.37 -1.42
CA ILE A 105 -4.85 -3.68 -1.62
C ILE A 105 -6.01 -4.66 -1.50
N HIS A 106 -5.94 -5.79 -2.21
CA HIS A 106 -6.98 -6.82 -2.17
C HIS A 106 -7.20 -7.34 -0.75
N GLN A 107 -6.13 -7.61 0.01
CA GLN A 107 -6.22 -8.05 1.40
C GLN A 107 -6.88 -6.99 2.29
N TYR A 108 -6.45 -5.73 2.20
CA TYR A 108 -7.04 -4.62 2.97
C TYR A 108 -8.53 -4.44 2.69
N LEU A 109 -8.97 -4.62 1.45
CA LEU A 109 -10.36 -4.43 1.06
C LEU A 109 -11.28 -5.63 1.36
N THR A 110 -10.71 -6.84 1.48
CA THR A 110 -11.50 -8.09 1.56
C THR A 110 -11.39 -8.84 2.88
N GLN A 111 -10.30 -8.67 3.64
CA GLN A 111 -10.05 -9.38 4.89
C GLN A 111 -10.36 -8.49 6.11
N GLU A 112 -10.68 -9.12 7.25
CA GLU A 112 -10.96 -8.40 8.49
C GLU A 112 -9.71 -8.26 9.38
N PRO A 113 -9.38 -7.06 9.88
CA PRO A 113 -10.16 -5.82 9.74
C PRO A 113 -9.96 -5.15 8.37
N LYS A 114 -11.06 -4.74 7.72
CA LYS A 114 -10.96 -4.05 6.41
C LYS A 114 -10.30 -2.68 6.53
N ILE A 115 -9.30 -2.34 5.74
CA ILE A 115 -8.60 -1.05 5.74
C ILE A 115 -8.97 -0.26 4.47
N PRO A 116 -9.47 0.99 4.58
CA PRO A 116 -9.74 1.83 3.42
C PRO A 116 -8.47 2.09 2.61
N VAL A 117 -8.59 2.07 1.29
CA VAL A 117 -7.49 2.25 0.35
C VAL A 117 -7.76 3.43 -0.55
N ILE A 118 -6.78 4.31 -0.68
CA ILE A 118 -6.78 5.43 -1.62
C ILE A 118 -5.75 5.13 -2.70
N VAL A 119 -6.22 5.06 -3.94
CA VAL A 119 -5.37 4.82 -5.11
C VAL A 119 -5.23 6.12 -5.89
N CYS A 120 -4.00 6.53 -6.15
CA CYS A 120 -3.72 7.72 -6.95
C CYS A 120 -3.73 7.37 -8.44
N ASP A 121 -4.77 7.77 -9.15
CA ASP A 121 -4.88 7.61 -10.61
C ASP A 121 -3.82 8.48 -11.32
N GLY A 122 -3.17 7.90 -12.32
CA GLY A 122 -2.05 8.50 -13.05
C GLY A 122 -0.70 8.34 -12.36
N SER A 123 -0.63 7.64 -11.22
CA SER A 123 0.65 7.35 -10.55
C SER A 123 1.38 6.13 -11.10
N GLY A 124 0.73 5.32 -11.96
CA GLY A 124 1.36 4.23 -12.69
C GLY A 124 0.90 2.83 -12.29
N ARG A 125 1.21 1.87 -13.17
CA ARG A 125 1.11 0.41 -12.97
C ARG A 125 -0.15 -0.07 -12.24
N ALA A 126 -0.03 -0.63 -11.02
CA ALA A 126 -1.17 -1.18 -10.27
C ALA A 126 -2.24 -0.14 -9.98
N SER A 127 -1.83 1.09 -9.65
CA SER A 127 -2.75 2.18 -9.36
C SER A 127 -3.60 2.54 -10.58
N ASP A 128 -2.98 2.69 -11.75
CA ASP A 128 -3.70 3.02 -12.99
C ASP A 128 -4.62 1.88 -13.43
N LEU A 129 -4.21 0.63 -13.26
CA LEU A 129 -5.04 -0.54 -13.57
C LEU A 129 -6.31 -0.57 -12.71
N ILE A 130 -6.19 -0.31 -11.40
CA ILE A 130 -7.34 -0.24 -10.49
C ILE A 130 -8.23 0.96 -10.80
N ALA A 131 -7.63 2.13 -11.06
CA ALA A 131 -8.37 3.34 -11.41
C ALA A 131 -9.14 3.19 -12.73
N PHE A 132 -8.50 2.57 -13.73
CA PHE A 132 -9.12 2.23 -15.00
C PHE A 132 -10.28 1.26 -14.79
N ALA A 133 -10.07 0.15 -14.08
CA ALA A 133 -11.13 -0.81 -13.80
C ALA A 133 -12.31 -0.15 -13.06
N SER A 134 -12.05 0.64 -12.02
CA SER A 134 -13.09 1.33 -11.24
C SER A 134 -13.91 2.32 -12.07
N ARG A 135 -13.37 2.82 -13.18
CA ARG A 135 -14.05 3.75 -14.09
C ARG A 135 -14.99 3.06 -15.08
N TYR A 136 -14.63 1.86 -15.53
CA TYR A 136 -15.33 1.15 -16.62
C TYR A 136 -16.07 -0.11 -16.16
N LEU A 137 -16.00 -0.44 -14.88
CA LEU A 137 -16.72 -1.58 -14.31
C LEU A 137 -18.20 -1.26 -14.22
N ASP A 138 -19.04 -2.06 -14.87
CA ASP A 138 -20.49 -1.94 -14.78
C ASP A 138 -21.02 -2.41 -13.42
N SER A 139 -22.29 -2.13 -13.12
CA SER A 139 -22.91 -2.49 -11.84
C SER A 139 -23.00 -4.01 -11.60
N ASP A 140 -23.04 -4.80 -12.67
CA ASP A 140 -22.97 -6.26 -12.62
C ASP A 140 -21.52 -6.77 -12.47
N GLY A 141 -20.57 -5.83 -12.45
CA GLY A 141 -19.15 -6.08 -12.37
C GLY A 141 -18.57 -6.74 -13.62
N SER A 142 -19.18 -6.48 -14.78
CA SER A 142 -18.63 -6.81 -16.09
C SER A 142 -17.94 -5.60 -16.73
N PHE A 143 -17.28 -5.84 -17.86
CA PHE A 143 -16.74 -4.80 -18.72
C PHE A 143 -17.25 -5.03 -20.14
N PRO A 144 -17.39 -3.98 -20.97
CA PRO A 144 -17.49 -4.13 -22.41
C PRO A 144 -16.35 -5.01 -22.95
N THR A 145 -16.63 -5.88 -23.92
CA THR A 145 -15.67 -6.87 -24.43
C THR A 145 -14.35 -6.24 -24.86
N GLU A 146 -14.40 -5.12 -25.57
CA GLU A 146 -13.21 -4.39 -26.02
C GLU A 146 -12.39 -3.84 -24.86
N VAL A 147 -13.04 -3.28 -23.84
CA VAL A 147 -12.40 -2.76 -22.63
C VAL A 147 -11.73 -3.89 -21.85
N LYS A 148 -12.41 -5.04 -21.72
CA LYS A 148 -11.83 -6.23 -21.08
C LYS A 148 -10.56 -6.70 -21.79
N GLN A 149 -10.57 -6.77 -23.12
CA GLN A 149 -9.40 -7.18 -23.91
C GLN A 149 -8.24 -6.19 -23.77
N GLN A 150 -8.53 -4.89 -23.81
CA GLN A 150 -7.52 -3.85 -23.58
C GLN A 150 -6.90 -3.97 -22.19
N LEU A 151 -7.72 -4.21 -21.16
CA LEU A 151 -7.23 -4.34 -19.79
C LEU A 151 -6.36 -5.59 -19.61
N LEU A 152 -6.72 -6.73 -20.21
CA LEU A 152 -5.89 -7.94 -20.20
C LEU A 152 -4.54 -7.72 -20.91
N SER A 153 -4.54 -7.00 -22.03
CA SER A 153 -3.32 -6.61 -22.74
C SER A 153 -2.45 -5.71 -21.87
N LEU A 154 -3.03 -4.67 -21.26
CA LEU A 154 -2.32 -3.74 -20.39
C LEU A 154 -1.74 -4.44 -19.15
N ILE A 155 -2.48 -5.36 -18.53
CA ILE A 155 -1.98 -6.18 -17.41
C ILE A 155 -0.73 -6.96 -17.81
N SER A 156 -0.73 -7.55 -19.02
CA SER A 156 0.40 -8.31 -19.54
C SER A 156 1.63 -7.43 -19.75
N THR A 157 1.43 -6.19 -20.20
CA THR A 157 2.49 -5.20 -20.39
C THR A 157 3.03 -4.65 -19.06
N VAL A 158 2.15 -4.40 -18.09
CA VAL A 158 2.50 -3.77 -16.79
C VAL A 158 3.17 -4.76 -15.83
N PHE A 159 2.82 -6.04 -15.91
CA PHE A 159 3.33 -7.11 -15.07
C PHE A 159 3.88 -8.29 -15.90
N PRO A 160 4.94 -8.10 -16.70
CA PRO A 160 5.45 -9.14 -17.59
C PRO A 160 6.04 -10.35 -16.84
N ASP A 161 6.62 -10.13 -15.66
CA ASP A 161 7.33 -11.17 -14.89
C ASP A 161 6.45 -11.87 -13.84
N THR A 162 5.14 -11.62 -13.86
CA THR A 162 4.22 -12.22 -12.88
C THR A 162 3.95 -13.69 -13.20
N PRO A 163 3.93 -14.60 -12.20
CA PRO A 163 3.57 -15.99 -12.42
C PRO A 163 2.06 -16.20 -12.62
N LYS A 164 1.24 -15.18 -12.37
CA LYS A 164 -0.23 -15.23 -12.53
C LYS A 164 -0.62 -14.92 -13.97
N THR A 165 -1.72 -15.51 -14.44
CA THR A 165 -2.26 -15.12 -15.75
C THR A 165 -2.88 -13.71 -15.69
N PRO A 166 -2.95 -12.98 -16.83
CA PRO A 166 -3.61 -11.69 -16.87
C PRO A 166 -5.07 -11.73 -16.39
N GLN A 167 -5.77 -12.83 -16.66
CA GLN A 167 -7.13 -13.04 -16.16
C GLN A 167 -7.18 -13.15 -14.63
N GLN A 168 -6.27 -13.90 -14.01
CA GLN A 168 -6.20 -13.99 -12.54
C GLN A 168 -5.90 -12.64 -11.88
N ILE A 169 -5.11 -11.79 -12.53
CA ILE A 169 -4.84 -10.43 -12.05
C ILE A 169 -6.08 -9.54 -12.24
N LEU A 170 -6.75 -9.65 -13.38
CA LEU A 170 -8.00 -8.94 -13.65
C LEU A 170 -9.08 -9.28 -12.62
N ASP A 171 -9.24 -10.55 -12.26
CA ASP A 171 -10.22 -10.98 -11.27
C ASP A 171 -9.98 -10.29 -9.91
N VAL A 172 -8.71 -10.22 -9.48
CA VAL A 172 -8.32 -9.49 -8.25
C VAL A 172 -8.62 -7.99 -8.37
N ILE A 173 -8.34 -7.38 -9.52
CA ILE A 173 -8.62 -5.95 -9.77
C ILE A 173 -10.14 -5.69 -9.70
N VAL A 174 -10.96 -6.55 -10.30
CA VAL A 174 -12.42 -6.44 -10.27
C VAL A 174 -12.94 -6.57 -8.84
N GLU A 175 -12.43 -7.52 -8.07
CA GLU A 175 -12.80 -7.66 -6.66
C GLU A 175 -12.47 -6.41 -5.84
N CYS A 176 -11.33 -5.77 -6.11
CA CYS A 176 -10.97 -4.50 -5.47
C CYS A 176 -11.90 -3.36 -5.91
N ALA A 177 -12.10 -3.19 -7.23
CA ALA A 177 -12.91 -2.12 -7.82
C ALA A 177 -14.39 -2.16 -7.37
N ARG A 178 -14.91 -3.34 -7.01
CA ARG A 178 -16.26 -3.50 -6.44
C ARG A 178 -16.41 -2.97 -5.01
N LYS A 179 -15.32 -2.73 -4.28
CA LYS A 179 -15.35 -2.27 -2.88
C LYS A 179 -15.44 -0.75 -2.80
N THR A 180 -16.46 -0.17 -3.42
CA THR A 180 -16.64 1.30 -3.55
C THR A 180 -16.83 2.02 -2.22
N ASP A 181 -17.18 1.28 -1.16
CA ASP A 181 -17.28 1.77 0.22
C ASP A 181 -15.90 2.00 0.87
N LEU A 182 -14.85 1.34 0.39
CA LEU A 182 -13.52 1.34 0.99
C LEU A 182 -12.40 1.75 0.04
N LEU A 183 -12.62 1.65 -1.27
CA LEU A 183 -11.68 2.05 -2.30
C LEU A 183 -12.03 3.45 -2.81
N THR A 184 -11.11 4.39 -2.65
CA THR A 184 -11.22 5.75 -3.18
C THR A 184 -10.19 5.96 -4.29
N ILE A 185 -10.63 6.40 -5.46
CA ILE A 185 -9.74 6.78 -6.56
C ILE A 185 -9.51 8.29 -6.47
N PHE A 186 -8.27 8.69 -6.22
CA PHE A 186 -7.87 10.09 -6.14
C PHE A 186 -7.16 10.49 -7.44
N ARG A 187 -7.60 11.60 -8.06
CA ARG A 187 -7.00 12.15 -9.29
C ARG A 187 -6.34 13.48 -9.00
N ILE A 188 -5.05 13.56 -9.26
CA ILE A 188 -4.28 14.78 -9.09
C ILE A 188 -4.76 15.80 -10.14
N GLY A 189 -5.27 16.95 -9.70
CA GLY A 189 -5.56 18.10 -10.56
C GLY A 189 -6.94 18.16 -11.23
N GLU A 190 -7.82 17.16 -11.04
CA GLU A 190 -9.20 17.21 -11.56
C GLU A 190 -10.22 17.84 -10.57
N GLY A 191 -9.87 17.98 -9.29
CA GLY A 191 -10.72 18.58 -8.26
C GLY A 191 -10.45 20.08 -8.06
N ARG A 192 -11.51 20.90 -8.08
CA ARG A 192 -11.40 22.36 -7.82
C ARG A 192 -11.23 22.73 -6.34
N THR A 193 -11.35 21.78 -5.40
CA THR A 193 -11.39 22.04 -3.94
C THR A 193 -10.93 20.89 -3.04
N GLU A 194 -10.56 19.71 -3.55
CA GLU A 194 -10.25 18.54 -2.71
C GLU A 194 -8.76 18.22 -2.76
N ASP A 195 -8.05 18.66 -1.72
CA ASP A 195 -6.66 18.29 -1.47
C ASP A 195 -6.56 16.82 -1.00
N VAL A 196 -5.36 16.24 -1.09
CA VAL A 196 -5.10 14.82 -0.75
C VAL A 196 -5.54 14.49 0.68
N ASP A 197 -5.38 15.43 1.60
CA ASP A 197 -5.81 15.30 2.99
C ASP A 197 -7.32 15.13 3.13
N HIS A 198 -8.12 15.82 2.31
CA HIS A 198 -9.58 15.65 2.27
C HIS A 198 -9.95 14.23 1.84
N ALA A 199 -9.29 13.68 0.82
CA ALA A 199 -9.50 12.30 0.37
C ALA A 199 -9.13 11.30 1.48
N ILE A 200 -8.02 11.54 2.18
CA ILE A 200 -7.57 10.74 3.34
C ILE A 200 -8.60 10.74 4.45
N LEU A 201 -9.05 11.92 4.88
CA LEU A 201 -10.01 12.06 5.97
C LEU A 201 -11.36 11.44 5.59
N THR A 202 -11.83 11.68 4.36
CA THR A 202 -13.09 11.12 3.86
C THR A 202 -13.06 9.59 3.84
N ALA A 203 -11.96 8.98 3.39
CA ALA A 203 -11.84 7.52 3.39
C ALA A 203 -11.88 6.93 4.80
N VAL A 204 -11.27 7.60 5.78
CA VAL A 204 -11.32 7.18 7.20
C VAL A 204 -12.75 7.31 7.75
N LEU A 205 -13.43 8.44 7.50
CA LEU A 205 -14.77 8.72 8.02
C LEU A 205 -15.84 7.81 7.42
N LYS A 206 -15.78 7.52 6.12
CA LYS A 206 -16.70 6.56 5.45
C LYS A 206 -16.72 5.20 6.14
N ARG A 207 -15.57 4.74 6.64
CA ARG A 207 -15.46 3.46 7.37
C ARG A 207 -16.06 3.52 8.78
N GLN A 208 -16.02 4.68 9.42
CA GLN A 208 -16.45 4.80 10.81
C GLN A 208 -17.98 4.77 10.95
N ASN A 209 -18.76 4.89 9.86
CA ASN A 209 -20.24 4.95 9.92
C ASN A 209 -20.72 5.81 11.10
N LEU A 210 -20.06 6.95 11.30
CA LEU A 210 -20.40 7.89 12.35
C LEU A 210 -21.85 8.29 12.10
N THR A 211 -22.69 8.07 13.10
CA THR A 211 -24.03 8.66 13.07
C THR A 211 -23.89 10.17 12.98
N LEU A 212 -24.84 10.83 12.31
CA LEU A 212 -24.86 12.27 12.02
C LEU A 212 -24.46 13.26 13.14
N PRO A 213 -24.49 12.96 14.47
CA PRO A 213 -23.95 13.85 15.48
C PRO A 213 -22.40 13.96 15.51
N GLU A 214 -21.68 13.09 14.81
CA GLU A 214 -20.21 12.99 14.87
C GLU A 214 -19.52 13.30 13.51
N GLN A 215 -20.26 13.78 12.51
CA GLN A 215 -19.74 14.38 11.28
C GLN A 215 -19.77 15.91 11.36
#